data_AF-A0A1B9HZ49-F1
#
_entry.id   AF-A0A1B9HZ49-F1
#
_cell.length_a   1.000
_cell.length_b   1.000
_cell.length_c   1.000
_cell.angle_alpha   90.00
_cell.angle_beta   90.00
_cell.angle_gamma   90.00
#
_symmetry.space_group_name_H-M   'P 1'
#
loop_
_entity.id
_entity.type
_entity.pdbx_description
1 polymer ?
#
loop_
_entity_poly.entity_id
_entity_poly.type
_entity_poly.pdbx_seq_one_letter_code
_entity_poly.pdbx_strand_id
1 'polypeptide(L)'
;MVYFATFILPFLVTLPIFILSKPNPTPTDPLEVRGYDNYPKCYNYETRDPHTCKCYSEYEEPKNNWYYKRAEETTIAQVDTQSKKGGEHHLEECICPDYPNTELDDGWGIGDWKRKGKDHEHPKCVCKGNHQTYNAHTRKCECIKNWCPWTPSTHDKRSGKKGGYGHHGLDCKPCGPTGSPTPPGNGGGGGGGGYGGGYKKRSPSLHEAMQMRKTDSRGVEDFMGCKDQEKACESNGNWKCVDVSSLLWSCGGCPGDGVDCGSVPGVSEVTCHQGRCLIESCRRGYKLTDKPDIDYFTNTTCVNENDSPRHWFVAQGV
;
A
#
# COMPACT_ATOMS: atom_id res chain seq x y z
N MET A 1 -32.47 31.60 28.27
CA MET A 1 -33.25 31.77 27.04
C MET A 1 -32.36 32.43 26.00
N VAL A 2 -31.78 31.65 25.09
CA VAL A 2 -30.91 32.12 24.03
C VAL A 2 -31.54 31.67 22.72
N TYR A 3 -32.04 32.62 21.94
CA TYR A 3 -32.64 32.40 20.62
C TYR A 3 -31.51 32.28 19.59
N PHE A 4 -31.38 31.10 18.97
CA PHE A 4 -30.58 30.95 17.75
C PHE A 4 -31.51 31.15 16.54
N ALA A 5 -31.26 32.23 15.81
CA ALA A 5 -31.93 32.57 14.56
C ALA A 5 -31.39 31.69 13.42
N THR A 6 -32.28 30.91 12.83
CA THR A 6 -32.08 30.13 11.60
C THR A 6 -32.14 31.04 10.38
N PHE A 7 -30.99 31.26 9.72
CA PHE A 7 -30.94 31.86 8.39
C PHE A 7 -31.18 30.79 7.32
N ILE A 8 -32.36 30.81 6.71
CA ILE A 8 -32.70 30.04 5.50
C ILE A 8 -32.35 30.93 4.30
N LEU A 9 -31.37 30.49 3.50
CA LEU A 9 -31.01 31.11 2.22
C LEU A 9 -31.78 30.42 1.08
N PRO A 10 -32.56 31.15 0.25
CA PRO A 10 -33.20 30.58 -0.91
C PRO A 10 -32.24 30.60 -2.10
N PHE A 11 -31.73 29.44 -2.50
CA PHE A 11 -31.04 29.30 -3.79
C PHE A 11 -32.09 29.32 -4.92
N LEU A 12 -32.18 30.48 -5.57
CA LEU A 12 -32.93 30.70 -6.79
C LEU A 12 -32.35 29.84 -7.93
N VAL A 13 -33.19 28.93 -8.42
CA VAL A 13 -33.02 28.15 -9.64
C VAL A 13 -33.22 29.08 -10.83
N THR A 14 -32.19 29.32 -11.63
CA THR A 14 -32.31 29.90 -12.97
C THR A 14 -32.01 28.84 -14.02
N LEU A 15 -33.07 28.29 -14.62
CA LEU A 15 -33.01 27.46 -15.82
C LEU A 15 -32.82 28.35 -17.06
N PRO A 16 -31.85 28.08 -17.95
CA PRO A 16 -31.77 28.78 -19.22
C PRO A 16 -32.85 28.30 -20.20
N ILE A 17 -33.48 29.28 -20.82
CA ILE A 17 -34.53 29.16 -21.84
C ILE A 17 -33.95 28.52 -23.11
N PHE A 18 -34.55 27.41 -23.55
CA PHE A 18 -34.29 26.79 -24.84
C PHE A 18 -34.84 27.67 -25.97
N ILE A 19 -33.95 28.23 -26.80
CA ILE A 19 -34.34 28.78 -28.10
C ILE A 19 -34.42 27.62 -29.09
N LEU A 20 -35.65 27.34 -29.48
CA LEU A 20 -36.05 26.37 -30.50
C LEU A 20 -35.80 26.98 -31.89
N SER A 21 -34.87 26.41 -32.66
CA SER A 21 -34.74 26.66 -34.10
C SER A 21 -34.75 25.32 -34.85
N LYS A 22 -35.62 25.21 -35.86
CA LYS A 22 -35.79 24.07 -36.78
C LYS A 22 -35.47 24.55 -38.22
N PRO A 23 -35.29 23.67 -39.20
CA PRO A 23 -34.40 22.50 -39.29
C PRO A 23 -33.55 22.56 -40.61
N ASN A 24 -32.76 21.51 -40.87
CA ASN A 24 -31.96 21.19 -42.09
C ASN A 24 -30.50 21.68 -42.14
N PRO A 25 -29.57 20.90 -42.75
CA PRO A 25 -29.76 19.70 -43.56
C PRO A 25 -29.24 18.42 -42.89
N THR A 26 -29.65 17.29 -43.46
CA THR A 26 -29.16 15.93 -43.22
C THR A 26 -27.63 15.89 -43.01
N PRO A 27 -27.12 15.27 -41.94
CA PRO A 27 -25.72 14.92 -41.86
C PRO A 27 -25.45 13.86 -42.93
N THR A 28 -24.87 14.27 -44.05
CA THR A 28 -24.04 13.35 -44.82
C THR A 28 -22.95 12.88 -43.88
N ASP A 29 -22.97 11.58 -43.60
CA ASP A 29 -21.96 10.86 -42.83
C ASP A 29 -20.56 11.34 -43.27
N PRO A 30 -19.72 11.86 -42.35
CA PRO A 30 -18.38 12.37 -42.70
C PRO A 30 -17.43 11.29 -43.23
N LEU A 31 -17.85 10.03 -43.32
CA LEU A 31 -16.99 8.90 -43.62
C LEU A 31 -16.77 8.58 -45.12
N GLU A 32 -17.44 9.24 -46.07
CA GLU A 32 -17.43 8.74 -47.46
C GLU A 32 -16.73 9.60 -48.51
N VAL A 33 -15.90 10.59 -48.16
CA VAL A 33 -15.23 11.41 -49.20
C VAL A 33 -13.76 11.75 -48.88
N ARG A 34 -12.87 11.02 -49.59
CA ARG A 34 -11.48 11.32 -50.02
C ARG A 34 -10.31 10.84 -49.14
N GLY A 35 -9.57 9.88 -49.69
CA GLY A 35 -8.10 9.80 -49.59
C GLY A 35 -7.54 8.93 -48.47
N TYR A 36 -7.72 7.62 -48.58
CA TYR A 36 -7.36 6.59 -47.59
C TYR A 36 -5.84 6.28 -47.46
N ASP A 37 -4.94 7.21 -47.79
CA ASP A 37 -3.49 6.95 -47.82
C ASP A 37 -2.66 7.74 -46.79
N ASN A 38 -3.25 8.69 -46.05
CA ASN A 38 -2.50 9.57 -45.15
C ASN A 38 -2.88 9.53 -43.66
N TYR A 39 -3.84 8.68 -43.26
CA TYR A 39 -4.03 8.42 -41.83
C TYR A 39 -2.99 7.40 -41.37
N PRO A 40 -2.25 7.65 -40.27
CA PRO A 40 -1.39 6.64 -39.69
C PRO A 40 -2.29 5.44 -39.39
N LYS A 41 -2.07 4.34 -40.09
CA LYS A 41 -2.80 3.09 -39.84
C LYS A 41 -2.41 2.67 -38.43
N CYS A 42 -3.29 2.90 -37.45
CA CYS A 42 -3.09 2.33 -36.13
C CYS A 42 -3.01 0.82 -36.33
N TYR A 43 -1.85 0.22 -36.08
CA TYR A 43 -1.76 -1.23 -36.07
C TYR A 43 -2.53 -1.74 -34.84
N ASN A 44 -3.28 -2.83 -35.00
CA ASN A 44 -4.11 -3.45 -33.95
C ASN A 44 -5.36 -2.64 -33.50
N TYR A 45 -6.39 -2.62 -34.34
CA TYR A 45 -7.70 -1.99 -34.07
C TYR A 45 -8.50 -2.65 -32.95
N GLU A 46 -8.11 -3.85 -32.51
CA GLU A 46 -8.88 -4.60 -31.53
C GLU A 46 -8.74 -3.99 -30.12
N THR A 47 -7.58 -3.41 -29.82
CA THR A 47 -7.26 -2.80 -28.52
C THR A 47 -7.08 -1.27 -28.56
N ARG A 48 -7.09 -0.68 -29.76
CA ARG A 48 -6.94 0.77 -29.98
C ARG A 48 -8.16 1.37 -30.65
N ASP A 49 -8.48 2.60 -30.25
CA ASP A 49 -9.46 3.43 -30.95
C ASP A 49 -8.94 3.76 -32.36
N PRO A 50 -9.70 3.45 -33.43
CA PRO A 50 -9.25 3.61 -34.82
C PRO A 50 -9.08 5.07 -35.25
N HIS A 51 -9.68 6.02 -34.54
CA HIS A 51 -9.63 7.44 -34.87
C HIS A 51 -8.53 8.16 -34.10
N THR A 52 -8.27 7.77 -32.85
CA THR A 52 -7.27 8.43 -31.99
C THR A 52 -5.95 7.66 -31.88
N CYS A 53 -5.91 6.41 -32.35
CA CYS A 53 -4.84 5.44 -32.12
C CYS A 53 -4.49 5.23 -30.64
N LYS A 54 -5.31 5.64 -29.67
CA LYS A 54 -5.06 5.42 -28.24
C LYS A 54 -5.62 4.08 -27.80
N CYS A 55 -4.98 3.44 -26.84
CA CYS A 55 -5.55 2.28 -26.17
C CYS A 55 -6.93 2.59 -25.58
N TYR A 56 -7.88 1.64 -25.71
CA TYR A 56 -9.15 1.75 -24.98
C TYR A 56 -8.91 1.77 -23.47
N SER A 57 -9.90 2.28 -22.73
CA SER A 57 -9.81 2.57 -21.29
C SER A 57 -9.47 1.35 -20.41
N GLU A 58 -9.78 0.16 -20.90
CA GLU A 58 -9.56 -1.14 -20.29
C GLU A 58 -8.09 -1.60 -20.40
N TYR A 59 -7.32 -1.07 -21.37
CA TYR A 59 -5.90 -1.37 -21.53
C TYR A 59 -5.01 -0.21 -21.05
N GLU A 60 -3.70 -0.44 -21.04
CA GLU A 60 -2.70 0.59 -20.78
C GLU A 60 -1.73 0.72 -21.97
N GLU A 61 -1.29 1.95 -22.21
CA GLU A 61 -0.15 2.19 -23.09
C GLU A 61 1.13 1.64 -22.43
N PRO A 62 2.02 0.97 -23.17
CA PRO A 62 3.23 0.39 -22.62
C PRO A 62 4.19 1.47 -22.07
N LYS A 63 4.20 1.66 -20.74
CA LYS A 63 4.89 2.78 -20.05
C LYS A 63 6.41 2.83 -20.21
N ASN A 64 7.07 1.74 -20.60
CA ASN A 64 8.54 1.60 -20.53
C ASN A 64 9.21 1.09 -21.81
N ASN A 65 8.54 1.12 -22.96
CA ASN A 65 9.21 0.75 -24.18
C ASN A 65 10.09 1.92 -24.64
N TRP A 66 11.40 1.82 -24.41
CA TRP A 66 12.43 2.74 -24.92
C TRP A 66 12.30 3.07 -26.42
N TYR A 67 11.56 2.22 -27.15
CA TYR A 67 11.19 2.38 -28.56
C TYR A 67 10.17 3.50 -28.82
N TYR A 68 9.16 3.70 -27.96
CA TYR A 68 8.16 4.78 -28.12
C TYR A 68 8.78 6.17 -27.93
N LYS A 69 9.72 6.29 -27.00
CA LYS A 69 10.50 7.52 -26.81
C LYS A 69 11.34 7.88 -28.05
N ARG A 70 11.65 6.89 -28.89
CA ARG A 70 12.37 7.09 -30.15
C ARG A 70 11.42 7.38 -31.31
N ALA A 71 10.23 6.81 -31.33
CA ALA A 71 9.24 7.01 -32.39
C ALA A 71 8.74 8.46 -32.49
N GLU A 72 8.64 9.19 -31.36
CA GLU A 72 8.33 10.63 -31.39
C GLU A 72 9.47 11.49 -32.00
N GLU A 73 10.71 10.99 -32.00
CA GLU A 73 11.89 11.68 -32.53
C GLU A 73 12.33 11.15 -33.92
N THR A 74 11.73 10.07 -34.41
CA THR A 74 12.17 9.35 -35.62
C THR A 74 11.22 9.62 -36.78
N THR A 75 11.74 10.16 -37.89
CA THR A 75 10.94 10.42 -39.10
C THR A 75 10.36 9.11 -39.68
N ILE A 76 9.15 9.18 -40.25
CA ILE A 76 8.39 8.04 -40.85
C ILE A 76 9.28 7.16 -41.76
N ALA A 77 10.24 7.75 -42.48
CA ALA A 77 11.14 7.03 -43.38
C ALA A 77 12.10 6.05 -42.69
N GLN A 78 12.43 6.25 -41.41
CA GLN A 78 13.38 5.41 -40.68
C GLN A 78 12.73 4.16 -40.05
N VAL A 79 11.42 4.20 -39.80
CA VAL A 79 10.64 3.09 -39.23
C VAL A 79 10.57 1.91 -40.22
N ASP A 80 10.33 2.19 -41.51
CA ASP A 80 10.23 1.17 -42.56
C ASP A 80 11.53 0.39 -42.83
N THR A 81 12.67 0.97 -42.46
CA THR A 81 13.97 0.31 -42.68
C THR A 81 14.28 -0.71 -41.58
N GLN A 82 13.67 -0.57 -40.40
CA GLN A 82 13.90 -1.42 -39.24
C GLN A 82 13.03 -2.68 -39.26
N SER A 83 11.81 -2.61 -39.80
CA SER A 83 10.89 -3.76 -39.95
C SER A 83 11.43 -4.88 -40.86
N LYS A 84 12.42 -4.61 -41.72
CA LYS A 84 12.99 -5.62 -42.63
C LYS A 84 13.97 -6.61 -41.97
N LYS A 85 14.27 -6.47 -40.66
CA LYS A 85 15.24 -7.34 -39.95
C LYS A 85 14.62 -8.50 -39.16
N GLY A 86 13.38 -8.90 -39.45
CA GLY A 86 12.87 -10.23 -39.11
C GLY A 86 12.63 -10.52 -37.62
N GLY A 87 12.47 -9.48 -36.79
CA GLY A 87 11.86 -9.61 -35.47
C GLY A 87 10.43 -9.09 -35.55
N GLU A 88 9.45 -9.94 -35.33
CA GLU A 88 8.03 -9.57 -35.27
C GLU A 88 7.84 -8.65 -34.05
N HIS A 89 7.81 -7.34 -34.29
CA HIS A 89 7.77 -6.33 -33.25
C HIS A 89 6.33 -6.17 -32.75
N HIS A 90 5.90 -7.01 -31.81
CA HIS A 90 4.65 -6.85 -31.00
C HIS A 90 4.67 -5.61 -30.08
N LEU A 91 5.46 -4.59 -30.40
CA LEU A 91 5.88 -3.52 -29.49
C LEU A 91 4.88 -2.35 -29.42
N GLU A 92 3.80 -2.40 -30.21
CA GLU A 92 2.76 -1.36 -30.28
C GLU A 92 1.42 -1.80 -29.66
N GLU A 93 1.32 -3.04 -29.22
CA GLU A 93 0.08 -3.58 -28.68
C GLU A 93 -0.21 -2.99 -27.30
N CYS A 94 -1.46 -2.59 -27.08
CA CYS A 94 -1.92 -2.20 -25.76
C CYS A 94 -1.78 -3.37 -24.80
N ILE A 95 -1.37 -3.10 -23.57
CA ILE A 95 -1.15 -4.15 -22.57
C ILE A 95 -2.26 -4.16 -21.54
N CYS A 96 -2.50 -5.33 -20.95
CA CYS A 96 -3.38 -5.42 -19.80
C CYS A 96 -2.76 -4.69 -18.58
N PRO A 97 -3.58 -4.05 -17.73
CA PRO A 97 -3.10 -3.17 -16.65
C PRO A 97 -2.31 -3.90 -15.55
N ASP A 98 -2.53 -5.21 -15.40
CA ASP A 98 -1.86 -6.06 -14.42
C ASP A 98 -0.84 -6.98 -15.08
N TYR A 99 -0.22 -6.54 -16.17
CA TYR A 99 0.95 -7.22 -16.74
C TYR A 99 2.07 -7.26 -15.68
N PRO A 100 2.70 -8.42 -15.41
CA PRO A 100 2.78 -9.64 -16.21
C PRO A 100 1.72 -10.72 -15.91
N ASN A 101 0.79 -10.50 -14.98
CA ASN A 101 -0.16 -11.51 -14.50
C ASN A 101 -1.31 -11.75 -15.47
N THR A 102 -1.47 -10.86 -16.45
CA THR A 102 -2.55 -10.87 -17.43
C THR A 102 -2.04 -11.08 -18.85
N GLU A 103 -2.90 -11.62 -19.70
CA GLU A 103 -2.78 -11.64 -21.15
C GLU A 103 -4.08 -11.22 -21.82
N LEU A 104 -3.96 -10.82 -23.09
CA LEU A 104 -5.12 -10.59 -23.95
C LEU A 104 -5.62 -11.95 -24.42
N ASP A 105 -6.85 -12.28 -24.06
CA ASP A 105 -7.61 -13.35 -24.69
C ASP A 105 -8.36 -12.73 -25.86
N ASP A 106 -7.89 -13.04 -27.06
CA ASP A 106 -8.53 -12.66 -28.31
C ASP A 106 -9.79 -13.51 -28.60
N GLY A 107 -10.16 -14.41 -27.69
CA GLY A 107 -11.30 -15.30 -27.81
C GLY A 107 -11.03 -16.49 -28.74
N TRP A 108 -9.81 -16.60 -29.27
CA TRP A 108 -9.40 -17.67 -30.17
C TRP A 108 -8.64 -18.73 -29.36
N GLY A 109 -9.39 -19.58 -28.66
CA GLY A 109 -8.84 -20.83 -28.13
C GLY A 109 -8.05 -21.58 -29.22
N ILE A 110 -7.00 -22.32 -28.85
CA ILE A 110 -5.97 -22.93 -29.72
C ILE A 110 -6.54 -24.01 -30.69
N GLY A 111 -7.51 -23.68 -31.53
CA GLY A 111 -8.22 -24.62 -32.40
C GLY A 111 -9.00 -23.91 -33.52
N ASP A 112 -8.54 -24.12 -34.75
CA ASP A 112 -9.23 -23.91 -36.02
C ASP A 112 -9.87 -22.53 -36.34
N TRP A 113 -9.05 -21.75 -37.07
CA TRP A 113 -9.19 -20.52 -37.86
C TRP A 113 -10.43 -20.33 -38.78
N LYS A 114 -11.55 -21.02 -38.57
CA LYS A 114 -12.74 -20.81 -39.41
C LYS A 114 -13.51 -19.57 -38.98
N ARG A 115 -13.11 -18.43 -39.58
CA ARG A 115 -13.87 -17.18 -39.73
C ARG A 115 -15.36 -17.45 -39.94
N LYS A 116 -16.16 -17.39 -38.88
CA LYS A 116 -17.61 -17.24 -38.99
C LYS A 116 -17.93 -15.88 -38.42
N GLY A 117 -18.46 -14.99 -39.28
CA GLY A 117 -18.71 -13.58 -39.01
C GLY A 117 -19.76 -13.34 -37.94
N LYS A 118 -19.38 -13.59 -36.69
CA LYS A 118 -20.07 -13.12 -35.50
C LYS A 118 -19.31 -11.92 -34.95
N ASP A 119 -20.07 -10.97 -34.43
CA ASP A 119 -19.62 -9.73 -33.83
C ASP A 119 -18.30 -9.94 -33.07
N HIS A 120 -17.24 -9.28 -33.55
CA HIS A 120 -15.92 -9.37 -32.95
C HIS A 120 -16.01 -8.73 -31.55
N GLU A 121 -16.16 -9.57 -30.54
CA GLU A 121 -16.05 -9.12 -29.16
C GLU A 121 -14.61 -8.67 -28.93
N HIS A 122 -14.42 -7.49 -28.35
CA HIS A 122 -13.08 -6.96 -28.09
C HIS A 122 -12.28 -7.94 -27.21
N PRO A 123 -10.97 -8.09 -27.46
CA PRO A 123 -10.11 -8.99 -26.70
C PRO A 123 -10.17 -8.65 -25.21
N LYS A 124 -10.30 -9.64 -24.33
CA LYS A 124 -10.47 -9.38 -22.88
C LYS A 124 -9.17 -9.67 -22.14
N CYS A 125 -8.88 -8.88 -21.11
CA CYS A 125 -7.79 -9.20 -20.20
C CYS A 125 -8.17 -10.40 -19.34
N VAL A 126 -7.38 -11.47 -19.42
CA VAL A 126 -7.52 -12.69 -18.62
C VAL A 126 -6.26 -12.94 -17.79
N CYS A 127 -6.43 -13.64 -16.66
CA CYS A 127 -5.31 -13.98 -15.79
C CYS A 127 -4.58 -15.22 -16.29
N LYS A 128 -3.25 -15.16 -16.33
CA LYS A 128 -2.39 -16.28 -16.77
C LYS A 128 -2.34 -17.43 -15.78
N GLY A 129 -2.48 -17.15 -14.48
CA GLY A 129 -2.30 -18.15 -13.44
C GLY A 129 -3.57 -18.94 -13.12
N ASN A 130 -3.39 -20.19 -12.72
CA ASN A 130 -4.49 -21.03 -12.28
C ASN A 130 -5.15 -20.46 -11.01
N HIS A 131 -6.47 -20.64 -10.91
CA HIS A 131 -7.27 -20.18 -9.76
C HIS A 131 -7.22 -18.66 -9.56
N GLN A 132 -7.15 -17.92 -10.65
CA GLN A 132 -7.21 -16.47 -10.68
C GLN A 132 -8.49 -16.01 -11.39
N THR A 133 -8.92 -14.81 -11.06
CA THR A 133 -9.98 -14.09 -11.76
C THR A 133 -9.53 -12.65 -11.97
N TYR A 134 -9.81 -12.12 -13.16
CA TYR A 134 -9.51 -10.73 -13.47
C TYR A 134 -10.64 -9.85 -12.95
N ASN A 135 -10.33 -8.97 -12.00
CA ASN A 135 -11.27 -8.03 -11.45
C ASN A 135 -11.28 -6.75 -12.29
N ALA A 136 -12.35 -6.54 -13.07
CA ALA A 136 -12.47 -5.39 -13.97
C ALA A 136 -12.47 -4.04 -13.23
N HIS A 137 -12.89 -4.00 -11.96
CA HIS A 137 -12.92 -2.76 -11.17
C HIS A 137 -11.53 -2.39 -10.64
N THR A 138 -10.78 -3.37 -10.11
CA THR A 138 -9.42 -3.13 -9.60
C THR A 138 -8.36 -3.18 -10.71
N ARG A 139 -8.77 -3.67 -11.90
CA ARG A 139 -7.93 -3.94 -13.07
C ARG A 139 -6.77 -4.89 -12.77
N LYS A 140 -6.96 -5.84 -11.84
CA LYS A 140 -5.94 -6.77 -11.34
C LYS A 140 -6.40 -8.22 -11.30
N CYS A 141 -5.45 -9.15 -11.41
CA CYS A 141 -5.68 -10.55 -11.12
C CYS A 141 -5.72 -10.80 -9.62
N GLU A 142 -6.77 -11.49 -9.18
CA GLU A 142 -7.00 -11.85 -7.79
C GLU A 142 -7.21 -13.36 -7.70
N CYS A 143 -6.78 -13.98 -6.59
CA CYS A 143 -7.06 -15.39 -6.37
C CYS A 143 -8.56 -15.60 -6.11
N ILE A 144 -9.14 -16.66 -6.67
CA ILE A 144 -10.56 -16.99 -6.43
C ILE A 144 -10.77 -17.44 -4.96
N LYS A 145 -12.04 -17.52 -4.53
CA LYS A 145 -12.40 -17.93 -3.16
C LYS A 145 -11.71 -19.25 -2.75
N ASN A 146 -11.14 -19.27 -1.55
CA ASN A 146 -10.33 -20.36 -0.96
C ASN A 146 -8.92 -20.51 -1.54
N TRP A 147 -8.48 -19.59 -2.40
CA TRP A 147 -7.12 -19.51 -2.90
C TRP A 147 -6.47 -18.20 -2.46
N CYS A 148 -5.22 -18.30 -2.04
CA CYS A 148 -4.46 -17.22 -1.45
C CYS A 148 -3.22 -16.93 -2.31
N PRO A 149 -2.83 -15.65 -2.44
CA PRO A 149 -1.63 -15.27 -3.18
C PRO A 149 -0.41 -15.88 -2.50
N TRP A 150 0.42 -16.56 -3.28
CA TRP A 150 1.59 -17.27 -2.81
C TRP A 150 2.84 -16.66 -3.43
N THR A 151 3.74 -16.18 -2.57
CA THR A 151 5.08 -15.75 -2.97
C THR A 151 6.08 -16.81 -2.51
N PRO A 152 6.87 -17.42 -3.42
CA PRO A 152 7.91 -18.35 -3.02
C PRO A 152 8.89 -17.68 -2.06
N SER A 153 9.24 -18.34 -0.96
CA SER A 153 10.17 -17.81 0.07
C SER A 153 11.59 -17.53 -0.46
N THR A 154 11.92 -18.02 -1.66
CA THR A 154 13.19 -17.80 -2.34
C THR A 154 13.24 -16.49 -3.13
N HIS A 155 12.11 -15.79 -3.29
CA HIS A 155 12.04 -14.56 -4.09
C HIS A 155 12.70 -13.35 -3.43
N ASP A 156 12.61 -13.26 -2.09
CA ASP A 156 13.17 -12.13 -1.33
C ASP A 156 14.71 -12.14 -1.18
N LYS A 157 15.42 -13.13 -1.72
CA LYS A 157 16.86 -13.34 -1.44
C LYS A 157 17.81 -13.12 -2.62
N ARG A 158 17.37 -12.58 -3.76
CA ARG A 158 18.26 -12.46 -4.94
C ARG A 158 18.37 -11.06 -5.54
N SER A 159 18.63 -10.05 -4.71
CA SER A 159 19.09 -8.72 -5.16
C SER A 159 20.58 -8.68 -5.58
N GLY A 160 21.26 -9.84 -5.71
CA GLY A 160 22.72 -9.90 -5.90
C GLY A 160 23.26 -10.40 -7.26
N LYS A 161 22.43 -10.91 -8.18
CA LYS A 161 22.91 -11.35 -9.51
C LYS A 161 22.15 -10.64 -10.64
N LYS A 162 22.85 -9.72 -11.30
CA LYS A 162 22.44 -9.05 -12.54
C LYS A 162 22.20 -10.09 -13.64
N GLY A 163 20.98 -10.17 -14.14
CA GLY A 163 20.67 -10.81 -15.43
C GLY A 163 19.47 -11.75 -15.37
N GLY A 164 18.28 -11.21 -15.63
CA GLY A 164 17.05 -11.98 -15.83
C GLY A 164 16.00 -11.76 -14.74
N TYR A 165 15.36 -10.59 -14.74
CA TYR A 165 14.10 -10.41 -14.03
C TYR A 165 13.02 -11.16 -14.82
N GLY A 166 12.96 -12.48 -14.65
CA GLY A 166 11.77 -13.23 -15.02
C GLY A 166 10.63 -12.62 -14.22
N HIS A 167 9.68 -12.00 -14.90
CA HIS A 167 8.46 -11.53 -14.28
C HIS A 167 7.66 -12.75 -13.84
N HIS A 168 7.75 -13.11 -12.56
CA HIS A 168 6.98 -14.22 -12.02
C HIS A 168 5.54 -13.74 -11.88
N GLY A 169 4.62 -14.37 -12.61
CA GLY A 169 3.20 -14.10 -12.46
C GLY A 169 2.74 -14.41 -11.04
N LEU A 170 1.60 -13.82 -10.65
CA LEU A 170 0.88 -14.18 -9.45
C LEU A 170 0.67 -15.70 -9.43
N ASP A 171 0.97 -16.34 -8.30
CA ASP A 171 0.67 -17.75 -8.06
C ASP A 171 -0.37 -17.85 -6.95
N CYS A 172 -1.41 -18.63 -7.16
CA CYS A 172 -2.44 -18.87 -6.14
C CYS A 172 -2.31 -20.29 -5.59
N LYS A 173 -2.39 -20.45 -4.26
CA LYS A 173 -2.41 -21.76 -3.56
C LYS A 173 -3.62 -21.87 -2.66
N PRO A 174 -4.10 -23.10 -2.32
CA PRO A 174 -5.18 -23.26 -1.36
C PRO A 174 -4.83 -22.55 -0.04
N CYS A 175 -5.78 -21.77 0.46
CA CYS A 175 -5.64 -21.15 1.77
C CYS A 175 -5.69 -22.24 2.85
N GLY A 176 -4.83 -22.14 3.86
CA GLY A 176 -4.96 -22.91 5.09
C GLY A 176 -6.19 -22.48 5.91
N PRO A 177 -6.50 -23.17 7.02
CA PRO A 177 -7.65 -22.86 7.87
C PRO A 177 -7.62 -21.43 8.46
N THR A 178 -6.44 -20.80 8.47
CA THR A 178 -6.24 -19.42 8.94
C THR A 178 -6.40 -18.36 7.85
N GLY A 179 -6.72 -18.73 6.60
CA GLY A 179 -6.80 -17.79 5.48
C GLY A 179 -5.43 -17.32 4.95
N SER A 180 -4.33 -17.91 5.43
CA SER A 180 -2.98 -17.70 4.89
C SER A 180 -2.61 -18.82 3.92
N PRO A 181 -1.71 -18.59 2.94
CA PRO A 181 -1.21 -19.66 2.08
C PRO A 181 -0.63 -20.77 2.95
N THR A 182 -1.14 -21.99 2.81
CA THR A 182 -0.52 -23.14 3.50
C THR A 182 0.92 -23.25 2.97
N PRO A 183 1.96 -23.14 3.83
CA PRO A 183 3.30 -23.48 3.41
C PRO A 183 3.26 -24.91 2.86
N PRO A 184 4.05 -25.25 1.83
CA PRO A 184 4.09 -26.61 1.30
C PRO A 184 4.31 -27.58 2.46
N GLY A 185 3.24 -28.28 2.83
CA GLY A 185 3.21 -29.19 3.94
C GLY A 185 4.13 -30.36 3.60
N ASN A 186 5.23 -30.43 4.32
CA ASN A 186 5.99 -31.65 4.53
C ASN A 186 5.00 -32.64 5.18
N GLY A 187 4.38 -33.47 4.35
CA GLY A 187 3.40 -34.44 4.79
C GLY A 187 4.06 -35.48 5.69
N GLY A 188 3.55 -35.59 6.92
CA GLY A 188 3.56 -36.84 7.66
C GLY A 188 4.56 -36.95 8.82
N GLY A 189 4.00 -36.91 10.03
CA GLY A 189 4.31 -37.93 11.02
C GLY A 189 5.34 -37.56 12.09
N GLY A 190 4.88 -37.62 13.34
CA GLY A 190 5.74 -37.94 14.47
C GLY A 190 6.01 -36.76 15.38
N GLY A 191 5.38 -36.81 16.56
CA GLY A 191 5.83 -36.05 17.72
C GLY A 191 7.31 -36.29 17.95
N GLY A 192 8.05 -35.19 18.07
CA GLY A 192 9.46 -35.20 18.41
C GLY A 192 9.86 -33.78 18.75
N GLY A 193 10.12 -33.54 20.03
CA GLY A 193 10.82 -32.33 20.50
C GLY A 193 12.17 -32.27 19.80
N GLY A 194 12.21 -31.52 18.71
CA GLY A 194 13.38 -31.35 17.87
C GLY A 194 13.88 -29.94 18.02
N TYR A 195 15.00 -29.80 18.72
CA TYR A 195 15.86 -28.62 18.78
C TYR A 195 16.33 -28.29 17.35
N GLY A 196 15.47 -27.65 16.57
CA GLY A 196 15.68 -27.30 15.17
C GLY A 196 16.72 -26.20 15.08
N GLY A 197 17.83 -26.48 14.40
CA GLY A 197 18.99 -25.62 14.29
C GLY A 197 18.66 -24.20 13.78
N GLY A 198 18.72 -23.23 14.68
CA GLY A 198 19.66 -22.10 14.63
C GLY A 198 19.75 -21.24 13.38
N TYR A 199 18.75 -21.18 12.50
CA TYR A 199 18.66 -20.05 11.58
C TYR A 199 18.30 -18.81 12.40
N LYS A 200 19.32 -18.03 12.73
CA LYS A 200 19.15 -16.68 13.30
C LYS A 200 18.22 -15.92 12.36
N LYS A 201 16.99 -15.67 12.82
CA LYS A 201 16.06 -14.81 12.08
C LYS A 201 16.77 -13.49 11.85
N ARG A 202 16.87 -13.06 10.60
CA ARG A 202 17.42 -11.73 10.29
C ARG A 202 16.51 -10.70 10.96
N SER A 203 17.07 -9.64 11.53
CA SER A 203 16.27 -8.50 11.95
C SER A 203 15.54 -7.90 10.73
N PRO A 204 14.29 -7.49 10.88
CA PRO A 204 13.54 -6.90 9.77
C PRO A 204 14.17 -5.56 9.39
N SER A 205 14.06 -5.19 8.11
CA SER A 205 14.46 -3.84 7.70
C SER A 205 13.51 -2.80 8.30
N LEU A 206 13.94 -1.53 8.39
CA LEU A 206 13.10 -0.44 8.92
C LEU A 206 11.75 -0.34 8.18
N HIS A 207 11.76 -0.43 6.85
CA HIS A 207 10.55 -0.36 6.03
C HIS A 207 9.61 -1.55 6.27
N GLU A 208 10.17 -2.76 6.37
CA GLU A 208 9.43 -3.98 6.69
C GLU A 208 8.79 -3.90 8.08
N ALA A 209 9.53 -3.42 9.08
CA ALA A 209 9.01 -3.20 10.43
C ALA A 209 7.87 -2.16 10.46
N MET A 210 7.98 -1.08 9.68
CA MET A 210 6.90 -0.10 9.53
C MET A 210 5.64 -0.72 8.91
N GLN A 211 5.80 -1.59 7.91
CA GLN A 211 4.66 -2.27 7.28
C GLN A 211 4.00 -3.28 8.23
N MET A 212 4.80 -4.00 9.01
CA MET A 212 4.28 -4.87 10.08
C MET A 212 3.45 -4.08 11.08
N ARG A 213 3.95 -2.94 11.60
CA ARG A 213 3.23 -2.10 12.56
C ARG A 213 1.93 -1.49 12.03
N LYS A 214 1.83 -1.24 10.73
CA LYS A 214 0.58 -0.77 10.10
C LYS A 214 -0.52 -1.83 10.14
N THR A 215 -0.14 -3.10 10.06
CA THR A 215 -1.08 -4.22 10.01
C THR A 215 -1.38 -4.73 11.41
N ASP A 216 -0.35 -4.82 12.26
CA ASP A 216 -0.42 -5.27 13.63
C ASP A 216 0.51 -4.45 14.51
N SER A 217 -0.07 -3.81 15.54
CA SER A 217 0.66 -3.02 16.53
C SER A 217 1.83 -3.76 17.21
N ARG A 218 1.78 -5.10 17.31
CA ARG A 218 2.83 -5.97 17.88
C ARG A 218 3.56 -6.82 16.83
N GLY A 219 3.32 -6.60 15.54
CA GLY A 219 3.85 -7.49 14.49
C GLY A 219 5.38 -7.59 14.47
N VAL A 220 6.09 -6.53 14.86
CA VAL A 220 7.57 -6.52 14.92
C VAL A 220 8.06 -7.27 16.16
N GLU A 221 7.39 -7.07 17.29
CA GLU A 221 7.64 -7.74 18.55
C GLU A 221 7.49 -9.25 18.41
N ASP A 222 6.39 -9.70 17.80
CA ASP A 222 6.11 -11.12 17.57
C ASP A 222 7.10 -11.76 16.58
N PHE A 223 7.49 -11.01 15.53
CA PHE A 223 8.52 -11.45 14.58
C PHE A 223 9.87 -11.69 15.26
N MET A 224 10.26 -10.76 16.14
CA MET A 224 11.51 -10.81 16.90
C MET A 224 11.46 -11.77 18.11
N GLY A 225 10.27 -12.14 18.56
CA GLY A 225 10.09 -12.94 19.77
C GLY A 225 10.29 -12.13 21.06
N CYS A 226 9.94 -10.84 21.05
CA CYS A 226 9.89 -10.03 22.26
C CYS A 226 8.79 -10.53 23.21
N LYS A 227 9.02 -10.41 24.52
CA LYS A 227 8.02 -10.78 25.54
C LYS A 227 6.85 -9.79 25.58
N ASP A 228 5.78 -10.12 26.30
CA ASP A 228 4.59 -9.26 26.42
C ASP A 228 4.90 -7.86 26.95
N GLN A 229 5.88 -7.75 27.82
CA GLN A 229 6.34 -6.52 28.48
C GLN A 229 7.49 -5.80 27.74
N GLU A 230 7.95 -6.39 26.64
CA GLU A 230 9.01 -5.83 25.81
C GLU A 230 8.44 -5.24 24.53
N LYS A 231 9.07 -4.17 24.04
CA LYS A 231 8.77 -3.54 22.76
C LYS A 231 9.99 -3.62 21.86
N ALA A 232 9.78 -3.82 20.56
CA ALA A 232 10.86 -3.82 19.59
C ALA A 232 11.26 -2.36 19.31
N CYS A 233 12.47 -2.00 19.69
CA CYS A 233 12.98 -0.64 19.54
C CYS A 233 14.14 -0.62 18.55
N GLU A 234 14.08 0.33 17.63
CA GLU A 234 15.14 0.58 16.67
C GLU A 234 16.21 1.48 17.33
N SER A 235 17.47 1.11 17.15
CA SER A 235 18.62 1.83 17.68
C SER A 235 19.78 1.63 16.71
N ASN A 236 20.16 2.70 16.01
CA ASN A 236 21.27 2.70 15.04
C ASN A 236 21.11 1.62 13.95
N GLY A 237 19.93 1.51 13.35
CA GLY A 237 19.62 0.54 12.30
C GLY A 237 19.38 -0.88 12.79
N ASN A 238 19.47 -1.14 14.09
CA ASN A 238 19.27 -2.46 14.67
C ASN A 238 18.06 -2.48 15.60
N TRP A 239 17.27 -3.53 15.51
CA TRP A 239 16.14 -3.74 16.40
C TRP A 239 16.56 -4.56 17.61
N LYS A 240 16.07 -4.18 18.79
CA LYS A 240 16.22 -4.93 20.05
C LYS A 240 14.93 -4.90 20.85
N CYS A 241 14.62 -5.98 21.55
CA CYS A 241 13.54 -5.99 22.54
C CYS A 241 14.00 -5.19 23.76
N VAL A 242 13.23 -4.17 24.14
CA VAL A 242 13.47 -3.34 25.32
C VAL A 242 12.29 -3.53 26.25
N ASP A 243 12.54 -3.81 27.53
CA ASP A 243 11.48 -3.82 28.54
C ASP A 243 10.98 -2.39 28.73
N VAL A 244 9.73 -2.15 28.35
CA VAL A 244 9.09 -0.84 28.47
C VAL A 244 8.18 -0.75 29.70
N SER A 245 8.09 -1.84 30.47
CA SER A 245 7.17 -1.98 31.59
C SER A 245 7.83 -1.72 32.95
N SER A 246 9.11 -2.07 33.09
CA SER A 246 9.85 -2.02 34.36
C SER A 246 11.12 -1.16 34.31
N LEU A 247 11.59 -0.83 33.09
CA LEU A 247 12.86 -0.16 32.89
C LEU A 247 12.72 1.37 33.03
N LEU A 248 13.45 1.96 33.96
CA LEU A 248 13.32 3.38 34.33
C LEU A 248 13.51 4.37 33.16
N TRP A 249 14.44 4.08 32.25
CA TRP A 249 14.89 4.96 31.17
C TRP A 249 14.17 4.71 29.83
N SER A 250 13.21 3.80 29.81
CA SER A 250 12.39 3.46 28.64
C SER A 250 10.96 3.12 29.07
N CYS A 251 10.48 3.83 30.09
CA CYS A 251 9.18 3.53 30.68
C CYS A 251 8.07 3.93 29.71
N GLY A 252 7.20 2.99 29.37
CA GLY A 252 6.05 3.18 28.48
C GLY A 252 6.40 3.19 26.98
N GLY A 253 7.67 3.18 26.59
CA GLY A 253 8.05 3.30 25.18
C GLY A 253 9.52 3.07 24.87
N CYS A 254 9.87 3.10 23.59
CA CYS A 254 11.26 3.00 23.16
C CYS A 254 12.06 4.24 23.56
N PRO A 255 13.41 4.17 23.68
CA PRO A 255 14.21 5.36 23.95
C PRO A 255 13.88 6.51 22.98
N GLY A 256 13.48 7.67 23.51
CA GLY A 256 13.01 8.82 22.74
C GLY A 256 11.48 8.96 22.64
N ASP A 257 10.75 7.84 22.67
CA ASP A 257 9.28 7.82 22.76
C ASP A 257 8.79 7.62 24.20
N GLY A 258 9.53 6.84 24.99
CA GLY A 258 9.27 6.55 26.40
C GLY A 258 9.85 7.61 27.32
N VAL A 259 9.45 7.54 28.59
CA VAL A 259 9.88 8.49 29.62
C VAL A 259 11.02 7.89 30.44
N ASP A 260 12.03 8.71 30.72
CA ASP A 260 13.01 8.43 31.76
C ASP A 260 12.48 8.90 33.11
N CYS A 261 11.95 7.97 33.91
CA CYS A 261 11.38 8.26 35.22
C CYS A 261 12.40 8.89 36.18
N GLY A 262 13.70 8.62 36.02
CA GLY A 262 14.75 9.21 36.85
C GLY A 262 14.99 10.70 36.58
N SER A 263 14.53 11.19 35.43
CA SER A 263 14.64 12.58 35.02
C SER A 263 13.45 13.46 35.47
N VAL A 264 12.48 12.89 36.20
CA VAL A 264 11.33 13.64 36.74
C VAL A 264 11.82 14.67 37.78
N PRO A 265 11.46 15.96 37.64
CA PRO A 265 11.90 16.99 38.57
C PRO A 265 11.49 16.73 40.03
N GLY A 266 12.44 16.91 40.95
CA GLY A 266 12.18 16.77 42.39
C GLY A 266 12.04 15.33 42.88
N VAL A 267 12.17 14.33 42.02
CA VAL A 267 12.02 12.91 42.39
C VAL A 267 13.26 12.40 43.15
N SER A 268 13.03 11.63 44.21
CA SER A 268 14.09 10.95 44.98
C SER A 268 14.11 9.45 44.69
N GLU A 269 12.96 8.80 44.84
CA GLU A 269 12.76 7.38 44.51
C GLU A 269 11.58 7.24 43.55
N VAL A 270 11.79 6.46 42.50
CA VAL A 270 10.83 6.27 41.42
C VAL A 270 11.03 4.89 40.83
N THR A 271 9.92 4.27 40.43
CA THR A 271 9.89 2.97 39.77
C THR A 271 9.08 3.07 38.48
N CYS A 272 9.43 2.27 37.48
CA CYS A 272 8.56 2.09 36.31
C CYS A 272 7.70 0.85 36.56
N HIS A 273 6.38 0.99 36.47
CA HIS A 273 5.46 -0.11 36.67
C HIS A 273 4.38 -0.08 35.60
N GLN A 274 4.30 -1.15 34.81
CA GLN A 274 3.35 -1.28 33.69
C GLN A 274 3.46 -0.11 32.70
N GLY A 275 4.67 0.40 32.49
CA GLY A 275 4.94 1.50 31.55
C GLY A 275 4.51 2.88 32.06
N ARG A 276 4.35 3.04 33.37
CA ARG A 276 4.09 4.34 34.02
C ARG A 276 5.10 4.58 35.13
N CYS A 277 5.53 5.83 35.26
CA CYS A 277 6.42 6.24 36.34
C CYS A 277 5.61 6.38 37.64
N LEU A 278 5.96 5.59 38.66
CA LEU A 278 5.42 5.66 40.01
C LEU A 278 6.45 6.34 40.91
N ILE A 279 6.10 7.52 41.41
CA ILE A 279 6.96 8.26 42.34
C ILE A 279 6.69 7.78 43.76
N GLU A 280 7.71 7.22 44.41
CA GLU A 280 7.61 6.73 45.79
C GLU A 280 7.99 7.83 46.80
N SER A 281 9.03 8.60 46.50
CA SER A 281 9.47 9.69 47.36
C SER A 281 10.03 10.89 46.59
N CYS A 282 9.85 12.08 47.16
CA CYS A 282 10.38 13.34 46.62
C CYS A 282 11.63 13.78 47.38
N ARG A 283 12.51 14.53 46.70
CA ARG A 283 13.69 15.16 47.32
C ARG A 283 13.25 16.18 48.37
N ARG A 284 14.15 16.48 49.30
CA ARG A 284 13.92 17.51 50.32
C ARG A 284 13.52 18.86 49.69
N GLY A 285 12.47 19.48 50.22
CA GLY A 285 11.89 20.72 49.69
C GLY A 285 10.83 20.52 48.60
N TYR A 286 10.52 19.27 48.25
CA TYR A 286 9.41 18.90 47.38
C TYR A 286 8.38 18.08 48.16
N LYS A 287 7.11 18.26 47.80
CA LYS A 287 5.98 17.51 48.36
C LYS A 287 5.33 16.68 47.27
N LEU A 288 5.09 15.40 47.57
CA LEU A 288 4.34 14.51 46.69
C LEU A 288 2.87 14.97 46.64
N THR A 289 2.34 15.13 45.44
CA THR A 289 0.93 15.50 45.22
C THR A 289 0.30 14.57 44.20
N ASP A 290 -0.99 14.29 44.37
CA ASP A 290 -1.79 13.44 43.47
C ASP A 290 -2.26 14.22 42.22
N LYS A 291 -1.35 15.00 41.64
CA LYS A 291 -1.56 15.69 40.37
C LYS A 291 -0.83 14.91 39.28
N PRO A 292 -1.54 14.37 38.28
CA PRO A 292 -0.91 13.66 37.20
C PRO A 292 -0.10 14.63 36.32
N ASP A 293 1.06 14.16 35.85
CA ASP A 293 1.83 14.83 34.82
C ASP A 293 1.74 14.06 33.51
N ILE A 294 1.19 14.72 32.49
CA ILE A 294 0.99 14.11 31.17
C ILE A 294 2.34 13.89 30.48
N ASP A 295 3.33 14.74 30.75
CA ASP A 295 4.64 14.68 30.09
C ASP A 295 5.47 13.48 30.59
N TYR A 296 5.24 13.06 31.83
CA TYR A 296 5.97 11.94 32.45
C TYR A 296 5.12 10.67 32.66
N PHE A 297 3.86 10.67 32.20
CA PHE A 297 2.89 9.59 32.44
C PHE A 297 2.81 9.16 33.92
N THR A 298 2.91 10.11 34.85
CA THR A 298 2.81 9.86 36.29
C THR A 298 1.40 10.17 36.79
N ASN A 299 0.94 9.45 37.83
CA ASN A 299 -0.28 9.83 38.56
C ASN A 299 0.00 10.87 39.66
N THR A 300 1.25 10.96 40.08
CA THR A 300 1.73 11.81 41.18
C THR A 300 2.91 12.65 40.73
N THR A 301 3.09 13.82 41.33
CA THR A 301 4.18 14.75 41.01
C THR A 301 4.83 15.30 42.27
N CYS A 302 6.13 15.57 42.19
CA CYS A 302 6.87 16.29 43.22
C CYS A 302 6.79 17.79 42.93
N VAL A 303 6.05 18.52 43.75
CA VAL A 303 5.92 19.99 43.63
C VAL A 303 6.80 20.66 44.67
N ASN A 304 7.58 21.67 44.27
CA ASN A 304 8.40 22.44 45.20
C ASN A 304 7.51 23.12 46.23
N GLU A 305 7.82 22.97 47.52
CA GLU A 305 7.03 23.55 48.62
C GLU A 305 6.97 25.09 48.54
N ASN A 306 7.96 25.72 47.91
CA ASN A 306 7.99 27.18 47.73
C ASN A 306 7.16 27.67 46.54
N ASP A 307 6.88 26.81 45.55
CA ASP A 307 6.07 27.13 44.36
C ASP A 307 4.58 26.85 44.59
N SER A 308 4.20 26.30 45.76
CA SER A 308 2.80 26.32 46.15
C SER A 308 2.36 27.78 46.14
N PRO A 309 1.33 28.15 45.36
CA PRO A 309 0.88 29.53 45.27
C PRO A 309 0.56 29.96 46.69
N ARG A 310 1.46 30.76 47.27
CA ARG A 310 1.17 31.42 48.53
C ARG A 310 -0.07 32.23 48.20
N HIS A 311 -1.21 31.75 48.69
CA HIS A 311 -2.48 32.43 48.59
C HIS A 311 -2.20 33.83 49.12
N TRP A 312 -2.00 34.78 48.24
CA TRP A 312 -1.82 36.19 48.55
C TRP A 312 -3.19 36.74 48.91
N PHE A 313 -3.97 36.06 49.75
CA PHE A 313 -5.07 36.70 50.46
C PHE A 313 -4.45 37.77 51.37
N VAL A 314 -4.07 38.88 50.75
CA VAL A 314 -4.05 40.20 51.33
C VAL A 314 -5.48 40.38 51.80
N ALA A 315 -5.67 40.19 53.10
CA ALA A 315 -6.88 40.63 53.76
C ALA A 315 -7.02 42.12 53.43
N GLN A 316 -7.88 42.44 52.47
CA GLN A 316 -8.38 43.80 52.33
C GLN A 316 -9.30 43.99 53.54
N GLY A 317 -8.72 44.53 54.61
CA GLY A 317 -9.46 44.98 55.77
C GLY A 317 -10.49 46.01 55.31
N VAL A 318 -11.75 45.73 55.65
CA VAL A 318 -12.85 46.71 55.68
C VAL A 318 -13.03 47.13 57.13
#